data_AF-A0A938L2R6-F1
#
_entry.id   AF-A0A938L2R6-F1
#
_cell.length_a   1.000
_cell.length_b   1.000
_cell.length_c   1.000
_cell.angle_alpha   90.00
_cell.angle_beta   90.00
_cell.angle_gamma   90.00
#
_symmetry.space_group_name_H-M   'P 1'
#
loop_
_entity.id
_entity.type
_entity.pdbx_description
1 polymer ?
#
loop_
_entity_poly.entity_id
_entity_poly.type
_entity_poly.pdbx_seq_one_letter_code
_entity_poly.pdbx_strand_id
1 'polypeptide(L)' 'MQDVRRITVVGVGLMGHGIALEFAAAGYDVRVNDVSPQALNAAIKRIEAGLHMLADLG' A
#
# COMPACT_ATOMS: atom_id res chain seq x y z
N MET A 1 14.06 -4.53 20.09
CA MET A 1 13.32 -3.90 18.98
C MET A 1 11.89 -4.40 19.04
N GLN A 2 10.88 -3.54 18.89
CA GLN A 2 9.49 -4.01 18.91
C GLN A 2 9.11 -4.63 17.56
N ASP A 3 8.39 -5.74 17.60
CA ASP A 3 7.88 -6.43 16.41
C ASP A 3 6.71 -5.63 15.82
N VAL A 4 6.95 -4.94 14.70
CA VAL A 4 5.93 -4.16 14.00
C VAL A 4 5.27 -5.07 12.97
N ARG A 5 3.97 -5.31 13.13
CA ARG A 5 3.18 -6.13 12.19
C ARG A 5 2.12 -5.35 11.42
N ARG A 6 1.73 -4.17 11.93
CA ARG A 6 0.67 -3.33 11.37
C ARG A 6 1.22 -1.96 11.01
N ILE A 7 0.98 -1.53 9.78
CA ILE A 7 1.47 -0.27 9.24
C ILE A 7 0.27 0.52 8.73
N THR A 8 0.25 1.82 9.00
CA THR A 8 -0.74 2.73 8.42
C THR A 8 -0.01 3.84 7.67
N VAL A 9 -0.35 4.00 6.40
CA VAL A 9 0.16 5.07 5.54
C VAL A 9 -0.89 6.18 5.49
N VAL A 10 -0.52 7.37 5.96
CA VAL A 10 -1.38 8.57 5.95
C VAL A 10 -0.93 9.46 4.79
N GLY A 11 -1.85 9.69 3.85
CA GLY A 11 -1.58 10.32 2.56
C GLY A 11 -1.21 9.28 1.50
N VAL A 12 -2.04 9.15 0.46
CA VAL A 12 -1.87 8.18 -0.63
C VAL A 12 -1.77 8.81 -2.01
N GLY A 13 -1.05 9.93 -2.08
CA GLY A 13 -0.65 10.56 -3.33
C GLY A 13 0.42 9.78 -4.10
N LEU A 14 1.32 10.51 -4.76
CA LEU A 14 2.36 9.94 -5.63
C LEU A 14 3.27 8.92 -4.92
N MET A 15 3.68 9.21 -3.69
CA MET A 15 4.59 8.31 -2.95
C MET A 15 3.85 7.31 -2.06
N GLY A 16 2.73 7.72 -1.45
CA GLY A 16 2.08 6.94 -0.40
C GLY A 16 1.57 5.58 -0.85
N HIS A 17 1.06 5.46 -2.09
CA HIS A 17 0.63 4.18 -2.62
C HIS A 17 1.80 3.21 -2.85
N GLY A 18 2.98 3.71 -3.27
CA GLY A 18 4.18 2.89 -3.45
C GLY A 18 4.74 2.39 -2.12
N ILE A 19 4.77 3.26 -1.10
CA ILE A 19 5.16 2.85 0.28
C ILE A 19 4.22 1.76 0.80
N ALA A 20 2.91 1.92 0.61
CA ALA A 20 1.93 0.92 1.01
C ALA A 20 2.12 -0.42 0.28
N LEU A 21 2.41 -0.37 -1.03
CA LEU A 21 2.69 -1.55 -1.84
C LEU A 21 3.91 -2.32 -1.34
N GLU A 22 5.04 -1.64 -1.09
CA GLU A 22 6.27 -2.28 -0.61
C GLU A 22 6.04 -3.05 0.70
N PHE A 23 5.37 -2.42 1.68
CA PHE A 23 5.04 -3.09 2.93
C PHE A 23 4.03 -4.23 2.75
N ALA A 24 3.04 -4.07 1.87
CA ALA A 24 2.08 -5.13 1.59
C ALA A 24 2.76 -6.34 0.94
N ALA A 25 3.66 -6.10 -0.02
CA ALA A 25 4.44 -7.13 -0.70
C ALA A 25 5.39 -7.85 0.28
N ALA A 26 5.90 -7.14 1.28
CA ALA A 26 6.70 -7.72 2.36
C ALA A 26 5.86 -8.47 3.43
N GLY A 27 4.53 -8.56 3.28
CA GLY A 27 3.64 -9.34 4.15
C GLY A 27 3.14 -8.63 5.40
N TYR A 28 3.26 -7.31 5.49
CA TYR A 28 2.71 -6.53 6.60
C TYR A 28 1.19 -6.31 6.42
N ASP A 29 0.46 -6.17 7.54
CA ASP A 29 -0.93 -5.67 7.51
C ASP A 29 -0.90 -4.15 7.32
N VAL A 30 -1.17 -3.72 6.09
CA VAL A 30 -1.11 -2.31 5.68
C VAL A 30 -2.50 -1.71 5.56
N ARG A 31 -2.69 -0.56 6.20
CA ARG A 31 -3.85 0.31 6.01
C ARG A 31 -3.45 1.62 5.35
N VAL A 32 -4.34 2.16 4.54
CA VAL A 32 -4.17 3.47 3.92
C VAL A 32 -5.25 4.44 4.38
N ASN A 33 -4.88 5.70 4.54
CA ASN A 33 -5.81 6.78 4.85
C ASN A 33 -5.47 8.03 4.03
N ASP A 34 -6.49 8.70 3.51
CA ASP A 34 -6.37 9.99 2.84
C ASP A 34 -7.69 10.75 2.99
N VAL A 35 -7.63 12.08 2.94
CA VAL A 35 -8.81 12.95 2.99
C VAL A 35 -9.62 12.88 1.69
N SER A 36 -8.99 12.50 0.57
CA SER A 36 -9.64 12.35 -0.72
C SER A 36 -10.08 10.90 -0.97
N PRO A 37 -11.40 10.64 -1.10
CA PRO A 37 -11.90 9.33 -1.51
C PRO A 37 -11.40 8.91 -2.89
N GLN A 38 -11.17 9.86 -3.80
CA GLN A 38 -10.63 9.61 -5.13
C GLN A 38 -9.17 9.13 -5.05
N ALA A 39 -8.36 9.76 -4.19
CA ALA A 39 -6.98 9.34 -3.96
C ALA A 39 -6.94 7.93 -3.36
N LEU A 40 -7.79 7.63 -2.36
CA LEU A 40 -7.92 6.29 -1.78
C LEU A 40 -8.23 5.24 -2.86
N ASN A 41 -9.28 5.43 -3.64
CA ASN A 41 -9.67 4.49 -4.69
C ASN A 41 -8.55 4.31 -5.74
N ALA A 42 -7.87 5.38 -6.12
CA ALA A 42 -6.78 5.32 -7.08
C ALA A 42 -5.54 4.63 -6.50
N ALA A 43 -5.27 4.79 -5.22
CA ALA A 43 -4.16 4.12 -4.53
C ALA A 43 -4.42 2.63 -4.39
N ILE A 44 -5.62 2.21 -3.96
CA ILE A 44 -5.98 0.79 -3.86
C ILE A 44 -5.78 0.09 -5.21
N LYS A 45 -6.31 0.64 -6.30
CA LYS A 45 -6.14 0.06 -7.65
C LYS A 45 -4.68 -0.08 -8.06
N ARG A 46 -3.83 0.90 -7.73
CA ARG A 46 -2.39 0.84 -8.04
C ARG A 46 -1.66 -0.21 -7.20
N ILE A 47 -2.00 -0.32 -5.91
CA ILE A 47 -1.42 -1.31 -5.00
C ILE A 47 -1.82 -2.72 -5.47
N GLU A 48 -3.10 -2.96 -5.74
CA GLU A 48 -3.60 -4.25 -6.26
C GLU A 48 -2.90 -4.64 -7.56
N ALA A 49 -2.82 -3.73 -8.53
CA ALA A 49 -2.12 -3.98 -9.79
C ALA A 49 -0.63 -4.28 -9.58
N GLY A 50 0.03 -3.55 -8.69
CA GLY A 50 1.44 -3.79 -8.34
C GLY A 50 1.65 -5.16 -7.70
N LEU A 51 0.80 -5.57 -6.76
CA LEU A 51 0.85 -6.88 -6.12
C LEU A 51 0.63 -8.01 -7.13
N HIS A 52 -0.33 -7.86 -8.05
CA HIS A 52 -0.56 -8.84 -9.12
C HIS A 52 0.67 -8.99 -10.01
N MET A 53 1.26 -7.88 -10.47
CA MET A 53 2.47 -7.94 -11.29
C MET A 53 3.65 -8.60 -10.54
N LEU A 54 3.83 -8.29 -9.26
CA LEU A 54 4.88 -8.92 -8.45
C LEU A 54 4.65 -10.42 -8.28
N ALA A 55 3.39 -10.85 -8.12
CA ALA A 55 3.03 -12.26 -8.02
C ALA A 55 3.23 -13.01 -9.34
N ASP A 56 2.97 -12.38 -10.48
CA ASP A 56 3.16 -12.99 -11.81
C ASP A 56 4.64 -13.12 -12.23
N LEU A 57 5.53 -12.36 -11.60
CA LEU A 57 6.97 -12.36 -11.86
C LEU A 57 7.77 -13.35 -11.01
N GLY A 58 7.14 -13.97 -9.99
CA GLY A 58 7.74 -14.97 -9.10
C GLY A 58 7.46 -16.41 -9.56
#